data_AF-A0A524A822-F1
#
_entry.id   AF-A0A524A822-F1
#
_cell.length_a   1.000
_cell.length_b   1.000
_cell.length_c   1.000
_cell.angle_alpha   90.00
_cell.angle_beta   90.00
_cell.angle_gamma   90.00
#
_symmetry.space_group_name_H-M   'P 1'
#
loop_
_entity.id
_entity.type
_entity.pdbx_description
1 polymer ?
#
loop_
_entity_poly.entity_id
_entity_poly.type
_entity_poly.pdbx_seq_one_letter_code
_entity_poly.pdbx_strand_id
1 'polypeptide(L)'
;MSYYLSRLRLWGQPLNRWLFFLSLLGIPAVVVDLESRPVADAVVILACLSLMLALLWAGRTRYLIFKRAEHPSSTTLTTDGPQLAPEEKVPVWASGHFEVSGMRRYFVEARAYFETVDTREHIIIAWMPYRSLLGLAASPREEVGLWYVFFMPATIQEIEVGEVYFGLRPRPALKVVHHSESSSQETAYLSFDHPEQREAVLADLRRDAPLP
;
A
#
# COMPACT_ATOMS: atom_id res chain seq x y z
N MET A 1 1.60 6.13 -8.63
CA MET A 1 2.67 7.16 -8.67
C MET A 1 2.57 8.16 -7.51
N SER A 2 1.38 8.70 -7.19
CA SER A 2 1.19 9.68 -6.11
C SER A 2 1.58 9.16 -4.70
N TYR A 3 1.32 7.89 -4.37
CA TYR A 3 1.71 7.29 -3.09
C TYR A 3 3.21 7.44 -2.77
N TYR A 4 4.09 7.08 -3.71
CA TYR A 4 5.53 7.15 -3.50
C TYR A 4 6.03 8.59 -3.32
N LEU A 5 5.41 9.57 -3.99
CA LEU A 5 5.75 10.99 -3.83
C LEU A 5 5.40 11.50 -2.43
N SER A 6 4.25 11.09 -1.88
CA SER A 6 3.83 11.49 -0.54
C SER A 6 4.73 10.97 0.59
N ARG A 7 5.50 9.91 0.35
CA ARG A 7 6.48 9.35 1.30
C ARG A 7 7.87 9.96 1.21
N LEU A 8 8.16 10.75 0.17
CA LEU A 8 9.44 11.43 0.07
C LEU A 8 9.53 12.54 1.12
N ARG A 9 10.65 12.55 1.85
CA ARG A 9 10.96 13.61 2.81
C ARG A 9 12.00 14.55 2.24
N LEU A 10 11.71 15.84 2.28
CA LEU A 10 12.64 16.92 1.94
C LEU A 10 13.14 17.51 3.26
N TRP A 11 14.46 17.44 3.49
CA TRP A 11 15.10 17.77 4.79
C TRP A 11 14.43 17.13 6.02
N GLY A 12 14.07 15.84 5.90
CA GLY A 12 13.48 15.08 7.02
C GLY A 12 12.01 15.40 7.33
N GLN A 13 11.41 16.38 6.64
CA GLN A 13 9.99 16.70 6.75
C GLN A 13 9.22 16.16 5.52
N PRO A 14 7.95 15.74 5.68
CA PRO A 14 7.14 15.31 4.55
C PRO A 14 6.93 16.46 3.57
N LEU A 15 6.98 16.18 2.27
CA LEU A 15 6.86 17.19 1.20
C LEU A 15 5.61 18.08 1.35
N ASN A 16 4.52 17.53 1.88
CA ASN A 16 3.29 18.28 2.14
C ASN A 16 3.49 19.47 3.10
N ARG A 17 4.40 19.36 4.08
CA ARG A 17 4.72 20.49 4.98
C ARG A 17 5.44 21.62 4.26
N TRP A 18 6.32 21.29 3.30
CA TRP A 18 7.00 22.31 2.49
C TRP A 18 6.04 23.05 1.57
N LEU A 19 5.08 22.35 0.96
CA LEU A 19 4.01 22.97 0.19
C LEU A 19 3.16 23.89 1.08
N PHE A 20 2.88 23.49 2.32
CA PHE A 20 2.20 24.34 3.30
C PHE A 20 3.01 25.61 3.61
N PHE A 21 4.31 25.49 3.91
CA PHE A 21 5.16 26.66 4.15
C PHE A 21 5.27 27.58 2.94
N LEU A 22 5.40 27.04 1.72
CA LEU A 22 5.40 27.84 0.49
C LEU A 22 4.06 28.55 0.28
N SER A 23 2.94 27.90 0.55
CA SER A 23 1.62 28.55 0.50
C SER A 23 1.49 29.64 1.57
N LEU A 24 2.00 29.40 2.78
CA LEU A 24 1.94 30.34 3.90
C LEU A 24 2.85 31.55 3.68
N LEU A 25 4.00 31.37 3.02
CA LEU A 25 4.94 32.44 2.64
C LEU A 25 4.50 33.21 1.38
N GLY A 26 3.76 32.57 0.48
CA GLY A 26 3.17 33.23 -0.69
C GLY A 26 2.12 34.26 -0.31
N ILE A 27 1.30 33.98 0.72
CA ILE A 27 0.24 34.89 1.20
C ILE A 27 0.79 36.28 1.62
N PRO A 28 1.82 36.41 2.48
CA PRO A 28 2.35 37.72 2.85
C PRO A 28 3.10 38.41 1.72
N ALA A 29 3.76 37.68 0.81
CA ALA A 29 4.44 38.27 -0.34
C ALA A 29 3.45 38.96 -1.30
N VAL A 30 2.27 38.36 -1.52
CA VAL A 30 1.18 38.94 -2.32
C VAL A 30 0.57 40.16 -1.63
N VAL A 31 0.45 40.16 -0.30
CA VAL A 31 -0.06 41.31 0.47
C VAL A 31 0.88 42.53 0.39
N VAL A 32 2.19 42.30 0.22
CA VAL A 32 3.20 43.37 0.13
C VAL A 32 3.33 43.94 -1.29
N ASP A 33 2.97 43.20 -2.34
CA ASP A 33 3.12 43.61 -3.76
C ASP A 33 1.77 43.83 -4.49
N LEU A 34 0.74 44.19 -3.74
CA LEU A 34 -0.66 44.29 -4.19
C LEU A 34 -0.92 45.38 -5.26
N GLU A 35 0.10 46.16 -5.63
CA GLU A 35 -0.06 47.34 -6.50
C GLU A 35 0.17 47.04 -7.99
N SER A 36 0.77 45.90 -8.36
CA SER A 36 1.18 45.69 -9.76
C SER A 36 0.38 44.65 -10.56
N ARG A 37 -0.03 43.48 -10.03
CA ARG A 37 -0.66 42.39 -10.85
C ARG A 37 -1.58 41.40 -10.09
N PRO A 38 -2.80 41.79 -9.68
CA PRO A 38 -3.67 40.97 -8.81
C PRO A 38 -4.15 39.64 -9.43
N VAL A 39 -4.19 39.53 -10.76
CA VAL A 39 -4.68 38.32 -11.45
C VAL A 39 -3.64 37.18 -11.40
N ALA A 40 -2.35 37.50 -11.52
CA ALA A 40 -1.30 36.48 -11.51
C ALA A 40 -1.21 35.80 -10.14
N ASP A 41 -1.30 36.59 -9.08
CA ASP A 41 -1.22 36.09 -7.70
C ASP A 41 -2.43 35.22 -7.33
N ALA A 42 -3.62 35.62 -7.77
CA ALA A 42 -4.83 34.81 -7.58
C ALA A 42 -4.71 33.44 -8.25
N VAL A 43 -4.12 33.37 -9.45
CA VAL A 43 -3.89 32.09 -10.16
C VAL A 43 -2.90 31.20 -9.41
N VAL A 44 -1.81 31.76 -8.90
CA VAL A 44 -0.80 31.00 -8.13
C VAL A 44 -1.40 30.46 -6.83
N ILE A 45 -2.16 31.28 -6.10
CA ILE A 45 -2.83 30.84 -4.87
C ILE A 45 -3.83 29.72 -5.19
N LEU A 46 -4.67 29.89 -6.22
CA LEU A 46 -5.65 28.87 -6.62
C LEU A 46 -4.98 27.56 -7.07
N ALA A 47 -3.87 27.63 -7.80
CA ALA A 47 -3.09 26.48 -8.22
C ALA A 47 -2.49 25.73 -7.00
N CYS A 48 -1.94 26.46 -6.02
CA CYS A 48 -1.42 25.88 -4.78
C CYS A 48 -2.53 25.23 -3.94
N LEU A 49 -3.67 25.90 -3.81
CA LEU A 49 -4.81 25.43 -3.01
C LEU A 49 -5.45 24.19 -3.64
N SER A 50 -5.61 24.18 -4.96
CA SER A 50 -6.11 23.01 -5.69
C SER A 50 -5.13 21.82 -5.61
N LEU A 51 -3.81 22.05 -5.73
CA LEU A 51 -2.80 21.02 -5.52
C LEU A 51 -2.84 20.47 -4.09
N MET A 52 -2.98 21.34 -3.08
CA MET A 52 -3.12 20.93 -1.67
C MET A 52 -4.37 20.07 -1.46
N LEU A 53 -5.52 20.50 -2.00
CA LEU A 53 -6.77 19.76 -1.88
C LEU A 53 -6.66 18.39 -2.57
N ALA A 54 -6.01 18.32 -3.74
CA ALA A 54 -5.72 17.08 -4.44
C ALA A 54 -4.82 16.14 -3.62
N LEU A 55 -3.78 16.65 -2.97
CA LEU A 55 -2.87 15.87 -2.12
C LEU A 55 -3.57 15.36 -0.84
N LEU A 56 -4.40 16.19 -0.21
CA LEU A 56 -5.20 15.81 0.96
C LEU A 56 -6.24 14.74 0.59
N TRP A 57 -6.91 14.92 -0.55
CA TRP A 57 -7.90 13.96 -1.04
C TRP A 57 -7.25 12.63 -1.41
N ALA A 58 -6.08 12.67 -2.07
CA ALA A 58 -5.30 11.48 -2.40
C ALA A 58 -4.77 10.76 -1.13
N GLY A 59 -4.40 11.50 -0.09
CA GLY A 59 -4.06 10.94 1.21
C GLY A 59 -5.22 10.22 1.88
N ARG A 60 -6.46 10.67 1.65
CA ARG A 60 -7.66 10.11 2.26
C ARG A 60 -8.12 8.78 1.63
N THR A 61 -7.81 8.55 0.35
CA THR A 61 -8.21 7.31 -0.36
C THR A 61 -7.24 6.15 -0.15
N ARG A 62 -6.22 6.28 0.70
CA ARG A 62 -5.15 5.27 0.94
C ARG A 62 -4.51 4.73 -0.35
N TYR A 63 -4.71 5.43 -1.48
CA TYR A 63 -4.23 5.09 -2.81
C TYR A 63 -4.63 3.71 -3.36
N LEU A 64 -5.52 2.97 -2.69
CA LEU A 64 -5.89 1.60 -3.05
C LEU A 64 -7.40 1.43 -2.99
N ILE A 65 -7.99 0.95 -4.09
CA ILE A 65 -9.40 0.58 -4.15
C ILE A 65 -9.47 -0.93 -4.41
N PHE A 66 -10.10 -1.66 -3.50
CA PHE A 66 -10.41 -3.07 -3.70
C PHE A 66 -11.85 -3.19 -4.21
N LYS A 67 -12.03 -3.93 -5.30
CA LYS A 67 -13.34 -4.34 -5.78
C LYS A 67 -13.45 -5.85 -5.66
N ARG A 68 -14.44 -6.32 -4.92
CA ARG A 68 -14.77 -7.74 -4.83
C ARG A 68 -15.16 -8.27 -6.20
N ALA A 69 -14.70 -9.46 -6.57
CA ALA A 69 -15.12 -10.11 -7.79
C ALA A 69 -16.58 -10.56 -7.64
N GLU A 70 -17.49 -10.02 -8.45
CA GLU A 70 -18.92 -10.39 -8.45
C GLU A 70 -19.14 -11.83 -8.95
N HIS A 71 -18.21 -12.34 -9.76
CA HIS A 71 -18.14 -13.73 -10.18
C HIS A 71 -16.76 -14.27 -9.83
N PRO A 72 -16.58 -14.93 -8.66
CA PRO A 72 -15.40 -15.76 -8.49
C PRO A 72 -15.46 -16.77 -9.62
N SER A 73 -14.54 -16.68 -10.59
CA SER A 73 -14.53 -17.57 -11.73
C SER A 73 -14.73 -18.99 -11.22
N SER A 74 -15.83 -19.62 -11.65
CA SER A 74 -16.23 -20.97 -11.28
C SER A 74 -15.29 -22.02 -11.91
N THR A 75 -13.98 -21.80 -11.82
CA THR A 75 -13.03 -22.90 -11.92
C THR A 75 -13.15 -23.63 -10.60
N THR A 76 -13.89 -24.73 -10.63
CA THR A 76 -13.97 -25.77 -9.59
C THR A 76 -12.91 -25.60 -8.51
N LEU A 77 -13.34 -24.99 -7.41
CA LEU A 77 -12.59 -24.76 -6.19
C LEU A 77 -12.41 -26.10 -5.47
N THR A 78 -11.64 -26.99 -6.05
CA THR A 78 -11.12 -28.14 -5.32
C THR A 78 -10.07 -27.59 -4.36
N THR A 79 -10.16 -27.98 -3.09
CA THR A 79 -9.09 -27.91 -2.06
C THR A 79 -7.85 -28.75 -2.47
N ASP A 80 -7.67 -28.97 -3.78
CA ASP A 80 -6.78 -29.91 -4.46
C ASP A 80 -5.99 -29.19 -5.57
N GLY A 81 -5.99 -27.85 -5.57
CA GLY A 81 -5.05 -27.07 -6.37
C GLY A 81 -3.60 -27.40 -5.99
N PRO A 82 -2.63 -27.16 -6.90
CA PRO A 82 -1.22 -27.43 -6.63
C PRO A 82 -0.81 -26.75 -5.32
N GLN A 83 -0.31 -27.56 -4.39
CA GLN A 83 0.19 -27.08 -3.12
C GLN A 83 1.49 -26.31 -3.38
N LEU A 84 1.58 -25.09 -2.86
CA LEU A 84 2.85 -24.37 -2.80
C LEU A 84 3.80 -25.21 -1.96
N ALA A 85 4.97 -25.53 -2.50
CA ALA A 85 5.97 -26.23 -1.71
C ALA A 85 6.32 -25.37 -0.47
N PRO A 86 6.60 -25.99 0.69
CA PRO A 86 7.11 -25.22 1.82
C PRO A 86 8.33 -24.40 1.39
N GLU A 87 8.38 -23.15 1.85
CA GLU A 87 9.41 -22.16 1.46
C GLU A 87 9.38 -21.71 -0.03
N GLU A 88 8.34 -22.08 -0.79
CA GLU A 88 8.15 -21.58 -2.14
C GLU A 88 7.72 -20.10 -2.13
N LYS A 89 8.57 -19.26 -2.71
CA LYS A 89 8.37 -17.82 -2.76
C LYS A 89 7.57 -17.41 -3.99
N VAL A 90 6.31 -17.04 -3.77
CA VAL A 90 5.46 -16.47 -4.82
C VAL A 90 5.65 -14.96 -4.86
N PRO A 91 6.04 -14.36 -6.00
CA PRO A 91 6.13 -12.90 -6.10
C PRO A 91 4.73 -12.29 -6.03
N VAL A 92 4.54 -11.35 -5.12
CA VAL A 92 3.27 -10.64 -4.91
C VAL A 92 3.50 -9.16 -4.71
N TRP A 93 2.44 -8.38 -4.87
CA TRP A 93 2.40 -6.99 -4.44
C TRP A 93 1.52 -6.92 -3.21
N ALA A 94 2.04 -6.42 -2.10
CA ALA A 94 1.34 -6.44 -0.84
C ALA A 94 1.04 -5.04 -0.32
N SER A 95 -0.14 -4.85 0.24
CA SER A 95 -0.56 -3.60 0.87
C SER A 95 -1.17 -3.89 2.22
N GLY A 96 -0.77 -3.18 3.27
CA GLY A 96 -1.13 -3.54 4.63
C GLY A 96 -0.20 -2.90 5.65
N HIS A 97 -0.40 -3.22 6.92
CA HIS A 97 0.58 -2.91 7.95
C HIS A 97 1.65 -3.99 7.94
N PHE A 98 2.90 -3.56 7.85
CA PHE A 98 4.07 -4.42 7.96
C PHE A 98 4.85 -4.05 9.20
N GLU A 99 5.56 -5.02 9.73
CA GLU A 99 6.33 -4.89 10.95
C GLU A 99 7.78 -5.35 10.75
N VAL A 100 8.70 -4.64 11.39
CA VAL A 100 10.11 -5.04 11.48
C VAL A 100 10.68 -4.49 12.79
N SER A 101 11.27 -5.37 13.61
CA SER A 101 11.94 -4.99 14.86
C SER A 101 11.10 -4.06 15.78
N GLY A 102 9.80 -4.33 15.91
CA GLY A 102 8.86 -3.53 16.72
C GLY A 102 8.40 -2.21 16.07
N MET A 103 8.89 -1.88 14.88
CA MET A 103 8.36 -0.79 14.08
C MET A 103 7.23 -1.29 13.21
N ARG A 104 6.12 -0.56 13.18
CA ARG A 104 4.94 -0.89 12.39
C ARG A 104 4.62 0.20 11.39
N ARG A 105 4.38 -0.14 10.12
CA ARG A 105 4.10 0.84 9.08
C ARG A 105 3.19 0.33 7.97
N TYR A 106 2.30 1.19 7.51
CA TYR A 106 1.39 0.88 6.41
C TYR A 106 2.05 1.12 5.04
N PHE A 107 2.20 0.05 4.25
CA PHE A 107 2.71 0.11 2.88
C PHE A 107 1.60 -0.18 1.85
N VAL A 108 1.73 0.42 0.66
CA VAL A 108 0.80 0.20 -0.46
C VAL A 108 1.59 -0.26 -1.67
N GLU A 109 1.15 -1.38 -2.26
CA GLU A 109 1.76 -2.04 -3.42
C GLU A 109 3.27 -2.16 -3.25
N ALA A 110 3.67 -2.70 -2.10
CA ALA A 110 5.02 -3.12 -1.82
C ALA A 110 5.36 -4.35 -2.64
N ARG A 111 6.54 -4.37 -3.29
CA ARG A 111 7.05 -5.63 -3.86
C ARG A 111 7.34 -6.58 -2.72
N ALA A 112 6.73 -7.75 -2.76
CA ALA A 112 6.84 -8.75 -1.72
C ALA A 112 6.91 -10.17 -2.27
N TYR A 113 7.25 -11.09 -1.38
CA TYR A 113 7.09 -12.52 -1.60
C TYR A 113 6.11 -13.06 -0.58
N PHE A 114 5.19 -13.91 -1.03
CA PHE A 114 4.38 -14.74 -0.16
C PHE A 114 5.09 -16.09 -0.03
N GLU A 115 5.19 -16.57 1.20
CA GLU A 115 5.84 -17.82 1.55
C GLU A 115 5.04 -18.48 2.66
N THR A 116 4.85 -19.80 2.55
CA THR A 116 4.28 -20.62 3.62
C THR A 116 5.39 -21.50 4.16
N VAL A 117 5.69 -21.35 5.46
CA VAL A 117 6.73 -22.15 6.13
C VAL A 117 6.17 -23.49 6.60
N ASP A 118 7.04 -24.40 7.03
CA ASP A 118 6.68 -25.76 7.46
C ASP A 118 5.60 -25.79 8.56
N THR A 119 5.56 -24.78 9.44
CA THR A 119 4.53 -24.64 10.49
C THR A 119 3.17 -24.17 9.96
N ARG A 120 3.02 -24.03 8.63
CA ARG A 120 1.86 -23.44 7.94
C ARG A 120 1.62 -21.98 8.32
N GLU A 121 2.63 -21.30 8.86
CA GLU A 121 2.58 -19.85 9.01
C GLU A 121 2.78 -19.19 7.64
N HIS A 122 1.99 -18.16 7.37
CA HIS A 122 2.09 -17.41 6.13
C HIS A 122 2.87 -16.12 6.38
N ILE A 123 3.91 -15.92 5.58
CA ILE A 123 4.81 -14.79 5.68
C ILE A 123 4.74 -14.00 4.39
N ILE A 124 4.49 -12.70 4.52
CA ILE A 124 4.69 -11.74 3.44
C ILE A 124 5.97 -10.98 3.70
N ILE A 125 6.95 -11.12 2.82
CA ILE A 125 8.24 -10.47 2.91
C ILE A 125 8.29 -9.34 1.87
N ALA A 126 8.10 -8.10 2.31
CA ALA A 126 8.18 -6.92 1.46
C ALA A 126 9.60 -6.32 1.44
N TRP A 127 10.09 -5.99 0.24
CA TRP A 127 11.34 -5.27 0.07
C TRP A 127 11.10 -3.80 -0.26
N MET A 128 11.59 -2.93 0.61
CA MET A 128 11.53 -1.48 0.46
C MET A 128 12.89 -0.92 0.02
N PRO A 129 13.05 -0.56 -1.27
CA PRO A 129 14.28 0.04 -1.74
C PRO A 129 14.44 1.48 -1.24
N TYR A 130 15.68 1.89 -1.04
CA TYR A 130 16.00 3.31 -0.90
C TYR A 130 15.67 4.04 -2.21
N ARG A 131 14.88 5.11 -2.11
CA ARG A 131 14.59 5.99 -3.24
C ARG A 131 15.02 7.40 -2.91
N SER A 132 15.62 8.07 -3.88
CA SER A 132 15.91 9.50 -3.82
C SER A 132 15.41 10.17 -5.09
N LEU A 133 14.87 11.37 -4.95
CA LEU A 133 14.42 12.21 -6.05
C LEU A 133 15.39 13.37 -6.17
N LEU A 134 16.25 13.32 -7.19
CA LEU A 134 17.22 14.37 -7.55
C LEU A 134 18.11 14.86 -6.39
N GLY A 135 18.34 14.02 -5.37
CA GLY A 135 19.10 14.40 -4.16
C GLY A 135 18.39 15.38 -3.22
N LEU A 136 17.21 15.90 -3.59
CA LEU A 136 16.46 16.87 -2.80
C LEU A 136 15.52 16.21 -1.80
N ALA A 137 14.96 15.06 -2.17
CA ALA A 137 14.08 14.30 -1.30
C ALA A 137 14.48 12.83 -1.28
N ALA A 138 14.38 12.19 -0.12
CA ALA A 138 14.71 10.79 0.04
C ALA A 138 13.64 10.04 0.83
N SER A 139 13.55 8.74 0.58
CA SER A 139 12.84 7.82 1.46
C SER A 139 13.50 7.82 2.84
N PRO A 140 12.73 7.79 3.93
CA PRO A 140 13.26 7.66 5.28
C PRO A 140 14.13 6.40 5.41
N ARG A 141 15.32 6.53 6.01
CA ARG A 141 16.25 5.40 6.15
C ARG A 141 15.64 4.23 6.95
N GLU A 142 14.80 4.54 7.93
CA GLU A 142 14.05 3.57 8.74
C GLU A 142 13.08 2.71 7.91
N GLU A 143 12.65 3.17 6.74
CA GLU A 143 11.71 2.45 5.88
C GLU A 143 12.42 1.51 4.91
N VAL A 144 13.73 1.62 4.76
CA VAL A 144 14.51 0.84 3.80
C VAL A 144 14.84 -0.53 4.39
N GLY A 145 14.61 -1.59 3.63
CA GLY A 145 14.95 -2.95 4.02
C GLY A 145 13.79 -3.92 3.85
N LEU A 146 13.83 -5.00 4.63
CA LEU A 146 12.81 -6.03 4.63
C LEU A 146 11.77 -5.73 5.71
N TRP A 147 10.51 -5.91 5.34
CA TRP A 147 9.33 -5.68 6.16
C TRP A 147 8.45 -6.91 6.08
N TYR A 148 7.85 -7.30 7.20
CA TYR A 148 7.17 -8.58 7.29
C TYR A 148 5.70 -8.41 7.68
N VAL A 149 4.85 -9.28 7.16
CA VAL A 149 3.54 -9.57 7.75
C VAL A 149 3.52 -11.04 8.06
N PHE A 150 3.25 -11.38 9.30
CA PHE A 150 3.05 -12.75 9.75
C PHE A 150 1.58 -12.91 10.08
N PHE A 151 0.96 -13.94 9.55
CA PHE A 151 -0.37 -14.33 10.03
C PHE A 151 -0.46 -15.84 10.10
N MET A 152 -0.92 -16.30 11.27
CA MET A 152 -1.15 -17.72 11.53
C MET A 152 -2.48 -18.13 10.91
N PRO A 153 -2.62 -19.40 10.48
CA PRO A 153 -3.89 -19.99 10.03
C PRO A 153 -5.09 -19.58 10.90
N ALA A 154 -4.97 -19.77 12.22
CA ALA A 154 -6.02 -19.47 13.20
C ALA A 154 -6.38 -17.98 13.33
N THR A 155 -5.52 -17.07 12.85
CA THR A 155 -5.78 -15.62 12.89
C THR A 155 -6.53 -15.12 11.68
N ILE A 156 -6.61 -15.92 10.60
CA ILE A 156 -7.34 -15.57 9.38
C ILE A 156 -8.85 -15.66 9.65
N GLN A 157 -9.56 -14.56 9.41
CA GLN A 157 -11.01 -14.49 9.57
C GLN A 157 -11.74 -14.58 8.24
N GLU A 158 -11.25 -13.86 7.23
CA GLU A 158 -11.94 -13.72 5.95
C GLU A 158 -10.91 -13.62 4.82
N ILE A 159 -11.18 -14.33 3.73
CA ILE A 159 -10.42 -14.22 2.49
C ILE A 159 -11.40 -13.87 1.37
N GLU A 160 -11.29 -12.64 0.86
CA GLU A 160 -12.11 -12.18 -0.27
C GLU A 160 -11.28 -12.12 -1.55
N VAL A 161 -11.85 -12.67 -2.63
CA VAL A 161 -11.25 -12.60 -3.97
C VAL A 161 -11.77 -11.35 -4.69
N GLY A 162 -10.88 -10.63 -5.34
CA GLY A 162 -11.25 -9.43 -6.08
C GLY A 162 -10.14 -8.90 -6.97
N GLU A 163 -10.19 -7.59 -7.16
CA GLU A 163 -9.20 -6.82 -7.90
C GLU A 163 -8.78 -5.61 -7.09
N VAL A 164 -7.49 -5.31 -7.13
CA VAL A 164 -6.92 -4.07 -6.58
C VAL A 164 -6.67 -3.10 -7.73
N TYR A 165 -7.15 -1.87 -7.54
CA TYR A 165 -6.89 -0.74 -8.41
C TYR A 165 -5.86 0.16 -7.73
N PHE A 166 -4.61 0.07 -8.22
CA PHE A 166 -3.53 0.98 -7.87
C PHE A 166 -2.99 1.65 -9.14
N GLY A 167 -3.47 2.86 -9.42
CA GLY A 167 -3.20 3.54 -10.68
C GLY A 167 -4.24 3.18 -11.76
N LEU A 168 -3.78 2.95 -12.98
CA LEU A 168 -4.65 2.82 -14.17
C LEU A 168 -4.96 1.37 -14.57
N ARG A 169 -4.28 0.37 -13.98
CA ARG A 169 -4.45 -1.04 -14.35
C ARG A 169 -4.98 -1.83 -13.15
N PRO A 170 -6.13 -2.53 -13.29
CA PRO A 170 -6.57 -3.47 -12.27
C PRO A 170 -5.62 -4.66 -12.22
N ARG A 171 -5.47 -5.25 -11.03
CA ARG A 171 -4.72 -6.48 -10.81
C ARG A 171 -5.57 -7.47 -10.04
N PRO A 172 -5.50 -8.78 -10.38
CA PRO A 172 -6.14 -9.81 -9.58
C PRO A 172 -5.59 -9.74 -8.15
N ALA A 173 -6.46 -9.83 -7.16
CA ALA A 173 -6.09 -9.63 -5.77
C ALA A 173 -6.88 -10.49 -4.79
N LEU A 174 -6.28 -10.66 -3.61
CA LEU A 174 -6.87 -11.25 -2.42
C LEU A 174 -6.86 -10.20 -1.31
N LYS A 175 -7.98 -10.09 -0.61
CA LYS A 175 -8.08 -9.36 0.64
C LYS A 175 -8.13 -10.38 1.76
N VAL A 176 -7.13 -10.35 2.63
CA VAL A 176 -7.01 -11.23 3.79
C VAL A 176 -7.24 -10.39 5.03
N VAL A 177 -8.30 -10.72 5.77
CA VAL A 177 -8.63 -10.12 7.06
C VAL A 177 -8.15 -11.06 8.15
N HIS A 178 -7.34 -10.54 9.06
CA HIS A 178 -6.70 -11.32 10.12
C HIS A 178 -6.63 -10.53 11.43
N HIS A 179 -6.49 -11.24 12.55
CA HIS A 179 -6.15 -10.63 13.82
C HIS A 179 -4.64 -10.46 13.96
N SER A 180 -4.22 -9.27 14.35
CA SER A 180 -2.87 -9.04 14.84
C SER A 180 -2.75 -9.39 16.32
N GLU A 181 -1.51 -9.56 16.81
CA GLU A 181 -1.18 -9.77 18.22
C GLU A 181 -1.77 -8.68 19.13
N SER A 182 -1.98 -7.46 18.62
CA SER A 182 -2.65 -6.37 19.36
C SER A 182 -4.18 -6.51 19.42
N SER A 183 -4.74 -7.66 19.03
CA SER A 183 -6.18 -7.96 18.94
C SER A 183 -6.98 -7.04 18.01
N SER A 184 -6.31 -6.16 17.26
CA SER A 184 -6.93 -5.35 16.22
C SER A 184 -7.14 -6.17 14.95
N GLN A 185 -8.31 -6.03 14.34
CA GLN A 185 -8.58 -6.58 13.02
C GLN A 185 -7.77 -5.82 11.97
N GLU A 186 -7.03 -6.54 11.15
CA GLU A 186 -6.14 -6.01 10.14
C GLU A 186 -6.43 -6.60 8.77
N THR A 187 -6.13 -5.82 7.75
CA THR A 187 -6.37 -6.21 6.37
C THR A 187 -5.08 -6.11 5.58
N ALA A 188 -4.67 -7.24 5.02
CA ALA A 188 -3.62 -7.33 4.01
C ALA A 188 -4.28 -7.52 2.64
N TYR A 189 -3.85 -6.74 1.66
CA TYR A 189 -4.23 -6.89 0.26
C TYR A 189 -3.03 -7.44 -0.49
N LEU A 190 -3.22 -8.56 -1.18
CA LEU A 190 -2.23 -9.17 -2.06
C LEU A 190 -2.71 -9.02 -3.48
N SER A 191 -1.97 -8.33 -4.33
CA SER A 191 -2.22 -8.26 -5.76
C SER A 191 -1.15 -9.01 -6.52
N PHE A 192 -1.55 -9.59 -7.63
CA PHE A 192 -0.76 -10.53 -8.41
C PHE A 192 -0.63 -10.01 -9.84
N ASP A 193 0.50 -10.31 -10.48
CA ASP A 193 0.65 -10.01 -11.90
C ASP A 193 -0.09 -11.05 -12.76
N HIS A 194 -0.26 -12.28 -12.27
CA HIS A 194 -0.97 -13.37 -12.95
C HIS A 194 -2.08 -13.98 -12.08
N PRO A 195 -3.24 -14.33 -12.66
CA PRO A 195 -4.34 -14.95 -11.92
C PRO A 195 -3.98 -16.35 -11.38
N GLU A 196 -3.08 -17.08 -12.04
CA GLU A 196 -2.62 -18.41 -11.58
C GLU A 196 -1.91 -18.34 -10.22
N GLN A 197 -1.09 -17.30 -10.00
CA GLN A 197 -0.43 -17.05 -8.72
C GLN A 197 -1.44 -16.74 -7.62
N ARG A 198 -2.50 -15.98 -7.96
CA ARG A 198 -3.61 -15.72 -7.04
C ARG A 198 -4.28 -17.02 -6.63
N GLU A 199 -4.59 -17.90 -7.58
CA GLU A 199 -5.24 -19.18 -7.29
C GLU A 199 -4.37 -20.10 -6.43
N ALA A 200 -3.06 -20.18 -6.69
CA ALA A 200 -2.13 -20.96 -5.88
C ALA A 200 -2.11 -20.48 -4.42
N VAL A 201 -1.95 -19.16 -4.21
CA VAL A 201 -1.96 -18.58 -2.85
C VAL A 201 -3.33 -18.70 -2.19
N LEU A 202 -4.43 -18.51 -2.94
CA LEU A 202 -5.79 -18.68 -2.43
C LEU A 202 -6.05 -20.12 -1.96
N ALA A 203 -5.60 -21.12 -2.73
CA ALA A 203 -5.77 -22.53 -2.41
C ALA A 203 -4.96 -22.93 -1.16
N ASP A 204 -3.79 -22.32 -0.97
CA ASP A 204 -2.98 -22.53 0.24
C ASP A 204 -3.64 -21.88 1.47
N LEU A 205 -4.02 -20.60 1.37
CA LEU A 205 -4.68 -19.87 2.46
C LEU A 205 -6.02 -20.48 2.88
N ARG A 206 -6.83 -20.98 1.94
CA ARG A 206 -8.13 -21.59 2.26
C ARG A 206 -8.02 -22.97 2.91
N ARG A 207 -6.92 -23.68 2.70
CA ARG A 207 -6.66 -24.96 3.39
C ARG A 207 -6.40 -24.75 4.87
N ASP A 208 -5.75 -23.64 5.20
CA ASP A 208 -5.32 -23.33 6.57
C ASP A 208 -6.29 -22.43 7.32
N ALA A 209 -7.07 -21.60 6.62
CA ALA A 209 -8.08 -20.77 7.25
C ALA A 209 -9.09 -21.65 8.01
N PRO A 210 -9.40 -21.34 9.28
CA PRO A 210 -10.45 -22.04 10.02
C PRO A 210 -11.76 -21.82 9.26
N LEU A 211 -12.25 -22.87 8.61
CA LEU A 211 -13.53 -22.85 7.93
C LEU A 211 -14.62 -22.47 8.95
N PRO A 212 -15.55 -21.54 8.63
CA PRO A 212 -16.77 -21.40 9.41
C PRO A 212 -17.65 -22.66 9.30
#